data_AF-A0A1C2JN87-F1
#
_entry.id   AF-A0A1C2JN87-F1
#
_cell.length_a   1.000
_cell.length_b   1.000
_cell.length_c   1.000
_cell.angle_alpha   90.00
_cell.angle_beta   90.00
_cell.angle_gamma   90.00
#
_symmetry.space_group_name_H-M   'P 1'
#
loop_
_entity.id
_entity.type
_entity.pdbx_description
1 polymer ?
#
loop_
_entity_poly.entity_id
_entity_poly.type
_entity_poly.pdbx_seq_one_letter_code
_entity_poly.pdbx_strand_id
1 'polypeptide(L)'
;MARLKYIFLGDLHFDMPQILHKRQTRHNKRVRIEGSVVLGRKNSRTAIARIYDFSPTGLSFLSEETDFLPGESLLASFDVPECDTCETIATIVRVDNRPAGRGFRALVAVKMTMTQAQRAKAEQLYLCKKAEELKKRSESSRTLRPGEFYLK
;
A
#
# COMPACT_ATOMS: atom_id res chain seq x y z
N MET A 1 -7.78 -38.01 -8.91
CA MET A 1 -8.10 -38.88 -7.76
C MET A 1 -7.66 -38.16 -6.49
N ALA A 2 -8.59 -37.56 -5.75
CA ALA A 2 -8.27 -36.92 -4.46
C ALA A 2 -7.88 -38.02 -3.44
N ARG A 3 -6.74 -37.85 -2.77
CA ARG A 3 -6.28 -38.78 -1.74
C ARG A 3 -7.20 -38.63 -0.51
N LEU A 4 -8.04 -39.64 -0.27
CA LEU A 4 -9.03 -39.75 0.82
C LEU A 4 -8.47 -39.56 2.25
N LYS A 5 -7.14 -39.43 2.43
CA LYS A 5 -6.49 -39.32 3.74
C LYS A 5 -6.68 -37.97 4.46
N TYR A 6 -7.19 -36.95 3.79
CA TYR A 6 -7.23 -35.57 4.33
C TYR A 6 -8.63 -35.04 4.63
N ILE A 7 -9.69 -35.81 4.34
CA ILE A 7 -11.09 -35.41 4.56
C ILE A 7 -11.39 -35.21 6.06
N PHE A 8 -10.61 -35.82 6.95
CA PHE A 8 -10.88 -35.84 8.38
C PHE A 8 -10.17 -34.75 9.22
N LEU A 9 -9.41 -33.82 8.59
CA LEU A 9 -8.65 -32.80 9.32
C LEU A 9 -9.22 -31.37 9.23
N GLY A 10 -10.32 -31.16 8.48
CA GLY A 10 -10.94 -29.83 8.35
C GLY A 10 -10.14 -28.81 7.52
N ASP A 11 -8.98 -29.20 7.00
CA ASP A 11 -8.12 -28.36 6.17
C ASP A 11 -8.56 -28.42 4.69
N LEU A 12 -8.76 -27.25 4.08
CA LEU A 12 -9.09 -27.12 2.66
C LEU A 12 -7.81 -27.21 1.82
N HIS A 13 -7.69 -28.27 1.04
CA HIS A 13 -6.62 -28.43 0.05
C HIS A 13 -7.15 -28.13 -1.35
N PHE A 14 -6.44 -27.25 -2.05
CA PHE A 14 -6.74 -26.88 -3.42
C PHE A 14 -5.68 -27.48 -4.35
N ASP A 15 -6.12 -28.04 -5.47
CA ASP A 15 -5.20 -28.43 -6.54
C ASP A 15 -4.53 -27.18 -7.14
N MET A 16 -3.30 -27.35 -7.64
CA MET A 16 -2.59 -26.27 -8.30
C MET A 16 -3.40 -25.77 -9.51
N PRO A 17 -3.74 -24.46 -9.57
CA PRO A 17 -4.54 -23.95 -10.67
C PRO A 17 -3.78 -24.09 -11.99
N GLN A 18 -4.44 -24.68 -12.99
CA GLN A 18 -3.86 -24.90 -14.31
C GLN A 18 -3.74 -23.60 -15.12
N ILE A 19 -4.54 -22.58 -14.77
CA ILE A 19 -4.58 -21.28 -15.44
C ILE A 19 -4.60 -20.19 -14.38
N LEU A 20 -3.68 -19.23 -14.51
CA LEU A 20 -3.60 -18.05 -13.67
C LEU A 20 -3.94 -16.81 -14.51
N HIS A 21 -4.99 -16.10 -14.12
CA HIS A 21 -5.33 -14.84 -14.78
C HIS A 21 -4.41 -13.71 -14.30
N LYS A 22 -3.42 -13.34 -15.12
CA LYS A 22 -2.49 -12.25 -14.83
C LYS A 22 -2.93 -10.96 -15.52
N ARG A 23 -3.45 -9.99 -14.75
CA ARG A 23 -3.69 -8.62 -15.26
C ARG A 23 -2.56 -7.68 -14.87
N GLN A 24 -1.94 -7.02 -15.85
CA GLN A 24 -1.13 -5.82 -15.59
C GLN A 24 -2.04 -4.59 -15.57
N THR A 25 -2.58 -4.23 -14.40
CA THR A 25 -3.50 -3.09 -14.28
C THR A 25 -2.83 -1.79 -13.89
N ARG A 26 -1.51 -1.78 -13.64
CA ARG A 26 -0.79 -0.62 -13.10
C ARG A 26 0.53 -0.39 -13.81
N HIS A 27 0.76 0.84 -14.25
CA HIS A 27 2.03 1.27 -14.83
C HIS A 27 3.15 1.34 -13.78
N ASN A 28 2.81 1.81 -12.56
CA ASN A 28 3.73 1.87 -11.43
C ASN A 28 3.32 0.89 -10.33
N LYS A 29 4.30 0.14 -9.83
CA LYS A 29 4.13 -0.66 -8.61
C LYS A 29 3.93 0.29 -7.43
N ARG A 30 2.99 -0.02 -6.53
CA ARG A 30 2.83 0.76 -5.29
C ARG A 30 3.85 0.32 -4.25
N VAL A 31 4.42 1.29 -3.55
CA VAL A 31 5.36 1.10 -2.45
C VAL A 31 4.60 1.21 -1.15
N ARG A 32 4.91 0.34 -0.18
CA ARG A 32 4.33 0.47 1.16
C ARG A 32 5.10 1.56 1.89
N ILE A 33 4.36 2.50 2.46
CA ILE A 33 4.94 3.60 3.24
C ILE A 33 4.30 3.55 4.61
N GLU A 34 5.13 3.53 5.64
CA GLU A 34 4.69 3.83 6.99
C GLU A 34 4.66 5.35 7.11
N GLY A 35 3.49 5.93 7.33
CA GLY A 35 3.31 7.38 7.36
C GLY A 35 1.86 7.73 7.67
N SER A 36 1.59 9.02 7.86
CA SER A 36 0.25 9.53 8.12
C SER A 36 -0.22 10.43 6.98
N VAL A 37 -1.53 10.53 6.85
CA VAL A 37 -2.17 11.51 5.96
C VAL A 37 -3.21 12.27 6.75
N VAL A 38 -3.12 13.59 6.67
CA VAL A 38 -4.13 14.52 7.15
C VAL A 38 -5.08 14.82 6.00
N LEU A 39 -6.36 14.59 6.24
CA LEU A 39 -7.43 14.72 5.26
C LEU A 39 -8.31 15.92 5.63
N GLY A 40 -8.30 16.95 4.81
CA GLY A 40 -9.26 18.05 4.88
C GLY A 40 -10.52 17.74 4.06
N ARG A 41 -11.67 17.70 4.73
CA ARG A 41 -12.99 17.43 4.12
C ARG A 41 -13.76 18.73 3.88
N LYS A 42 -14.73 18.69 2.95
CA LYS A 42 -15.55 19.86 2.57
C LYS A 42 -16.35 20.47 3.72
N ASN A 43 -16.65 19.70 4.76
CA ASN A 43 -17.37 20.15 5.96
C ASN A 43 -16.43 20.73 7.04
N SER A 44 -15.21 21.13 6.67
CA SER A 44 -14.15 21.59 7.57
C SER A 44 -13.69 20.55 8.60
N ARG A 45 -14.11 19.28 8.47
CA ARG A 45 -13.57 18.20 9.30
C ARG A 45 -12.19 17.82 8.81
N THR A 46 -11.32 17.56 9.77
CA THR A 46 -9.99 16.98 9.53
C THR A 46 -9.98 15.56 10.08
N ALA A 47 -9.45 14.63 9.30
CA ALA A 47 -9.26 13.25 9.71
C ALA A 47 -7.77 12.88 9.54
N ILE A 48 -7.24 12.12 10.50
CA ILE A 48 -5.88 11.56 10.39
C ILE A 48 -6.03 10.09 10.06
N ALA A 49 -5.36 9.65 8.99
CA ALA A 49 -5.37 8.27 8.55
C ALA A 49 -3.94 7.76 8.37
N ARG A 50 -3.77 6.44 8.41
CA ARG A 50 -2.46 5.80 8.22
C ARG A 50 -2.28 5.45 6.75
N ILE A 51 -1.16 5.85 6.13
CA ILE A 51 -0.84 5.45 4.76
C ILE A 51 -0.64 3.92 4.72
N TYR A 52 -1.24 3.29 3.70
CA TYR A 52 -1.09 1.86 3.42
C TYR A 52 -0.16 1.63 2.23
N ASP A 53 -0.39 2.34 1.12
CA ASP A 53 0.47 2.29 -0.06
C ASP A 53 0.47 3.60 -0.83
N PHE A 54 1.49 3.79 -1.65
CA PHE A 54 1.73 5.02 -2.40
C PHE A 54 2.27 4.77 -3.81
N SER A 55 1.94 5.67 -4.72
CA SER A 55 2.51 5.80 -6.07
C SER A 55 2.43 7.25 -6.52
N PRO A 56 3.15 7.65 -7.58
CA PRO A 56 3.14 9.02 -8.06
C PRO A 56 1.76 9.57 -8.47
N THR A 57 0.73 8.73 -8.62
CA THR A 57 -0.61 9.13 -9.10
C THR A 57 -1.74 8.83 -8.13
N GLY A 58 -1.45 8.17 -7.02
CA GLY A 58 -2.47 7.78 -6.05
C GLY A 58 -1.88 7.12 -4.81
N LEU A 59 -2.67 7.14 -3.74
CA LEU A 59 -2.32 6.53 -2.47
C LEU A 59 -3.51 5.72 -1.94
N SER A 60 -3.25 4.88 -0.95
CA SER A 60 -4.29 4.26 -0.13
C SER A 60 -3.97 4.47 1.34
N PHE A 61 -5.01 4.66 2.15
CA PHE A 61 -4.89 4.84 3.58
C PHE A 61 -5.92 4.02 4.35
N LEU A 62 -5.57 3.67 5.58
CA LEU A 62 -6.41 3.02 6.56
C LEU A 62 -6.99 4.08 7.50
N SER A 63 -8.31 4.02 7.71
CA SER A 63 -9.03 4.97 8.57
C SER A 63 -9.96 4.23 9.54
N GLU A 64 -10.23 4.87 10.68
CA GLU A 64 -11.28 4.48 11.61
C GLU A 64 -12.65 5.05 11.21
N GLU A 65 -12.67 6.10 10.40
CA GLU A 65 -13.90 6.66 9.82
C GLU A 65 -14.43 5.77 8.68
N THR A 66 -15.76 5.75 8.53
CA THR A 66 -16.46 4.89 7.57
C THR A 66 -17.38 5.66 6.61
N ASP A 67 -17.46 6.97 6.73
CA ASP A 67 -18.33 7.85 5.95
C ASP A 67 -17.63 8.39 4.68
N PHE A 68 -16.62 7.67 4.19
CA PHE A 68 -15.96 7.95 2.91
C PHE A 68 -16.80 7.46 1.74
N LEU A 69 -16.96 8.31 0.71
CA LEU A 69 -17.75 7.97 -0.48
C LEU A 69 -16.89 8.02 -1.76
N PRO A 70 -16.96 7.01 -2.65
CA PRO A 70 -16.36 7.10 -3.97
C PRO A 70 -16.84 8.35 -4.73
N GLY A 71 -15.91 9.06 -5.36
CA GLY A 71 -16.15 10.33 -6.04
C GLY A 71 -15.94 11.57 -5.16
N GLU A 72 -15.86 11.42 -3.83
CA GLU A 72 -15.55 12.53 -2.93
C GLU A 72 -14.13 13.06 -3.18
N SER A 73 -13.96 14.38 -3.19
CA SER A 73 -12.66 15.04 -3.23
C SER A 73 -12.25 15.52 -1.85
N LEU A 74 -11.01 15.24 -1.49
CA LEU A 74 -10.38 15.55 -0.22
C LEU A 74 -9.13 16.39 -0.48
N LEU A 75 -8.79 17.29 0.44
CA LEU A 75 -7.43 17.82 0.54
C LEU A 75 -6.61 16.80 1.32
N ALA A 76 -5.52 16.29 0.74
CA ALA A 76 -4.67 15.29 1.38
C ALA A 76 -3.27 15.87 1.55
N SER A 77 -2.82 15.98 2.79
CA SER A 77 -1.44 16.31 3.16
C SER A 77 -0.81 15.10 3.81
N PHE A 78 0.25 14.55 3.19
CA PHE A 78 0.87 13.32 3.65
C PHE A 78 2.39 13.46 3.77
N ASP A 79 2.92 12.80 4.78
CA ASP A 79 4.36 12.69 5.00
C ASP A 79 4.91 11.38 4.39
N VAL A 80 6.05 11.49 3.73
CA VAL A 80 6.88 10.34 3.38
C VAL A 80 8.12 10.43 4.25
N PRO A 81 8.25 9.58 5.31
CA PRO A 81 9.32 9.73 6.28
C PRO A 81 10.69 9.76 5.62
N GLU A 82 11.59 10.59 6.15
CA GLU A 82 12.97 10.74 5.65
C GLU A 82 13.07 11.32 4.22
N CYS A 83 11.96 11.67 3.57
CA CYS A 83 11.95 12.30 2.26
C CYS A 83 11.38 13.74 2.34
N ASP A 84 10.06 13.90 2.29
CA ASP A 84 9.38 15.21 2.37
C ASP A 84 7.87 15.02 2.58
N THR A 85 7.13 16.12 2.72
CA THR A 85 5.66 16.18 2.73
C THR A 85 5.09 16.61 1.38
N CYS A 86 3.87 16.19 1.06
CA CYS A 86 3.16 16.61 -0.14
C CYS A 86 1.70 16.89 0.17
N GLU A 87 1.19 17.99 -0.36
CA GLU A 87 -0.23 18.35 -0.28
C GLU A 87 -0.84 18.35 -1.69
N THR A 88 -2.01 17.71 -1.83
CA THR A 88 -2.71 17.60 -3.11
C THR A 88 -4.20 17.35 -2.92
N ILE A 89 -4.98 17.55 -4.00
CA ILE A 89 -6.37 17.14 -4.04
C ILE A 89 -6.42 15.65 -4.40
N ALA A 90 -7.16 14.86 -3.63
CA ALA A 90 -7.32 13.45 -3.83
C ALA A 90 -8.81 13.09 -4.00
N THR A 91 -9.14 12.32 -5.03
CA THR A 91 -10.49 11.82 -5.26
C THR A 91 -10.59 10.36 -4.85
N ILE A 92 -11.55 10.03 -4.00
CA ILE A 92 -11.80 8.66 -3.56
C ILE A 92 -12.28 7.83 -4.76
N VAL A 93 -11.56 6.76 -5.07
CA VAL A 93 -11.90 5.83 -6.16
C VAL A 93 -12.47 4.51 -5.65
N ARG A 94 -12.12 4.11 -4.42
CA ARG A 94 -12.60 2.87 -3.82
C ARG A 94 -12.54 2.94 -2.31
N VAL A 95 -13.51 2.33 -1.65
CA VAL A 95 -13.55 2.13 -0.19
C VAL A 95 -13.77 0.64 0.07
N ASP A 96 -13.01 0.08 1.01
CA ASP A 96 -13.16 -1.28 1.50
C ASP A 96 -13.39 -1.23 3.02
N ASN A 97 -14.61 -1.56 3.45
CA ASN A 97 -15.06 -1.47 4.85
C ASN A 97 -14.70 -2.71 5.70
N ARG A 98 -13.93 -3.66 5.14
CA ARG A 98 -13.42 -4.82 5.88
C ARG A 98 -11.92 -4.97 5.64
N PRO A 99 -11.11 -3.96 6.01
CA PRO A 99 -9.67 -4.04 5.79
C PRO A 99 -9.08 -5.21 6.57
N ALA A 100 -8.16 -5.94 5.95
CA ALA A 100 -7.38 -6.96 6.64
C ALA A 100 -6.41 -6.27 7.62
N GLY A 101 -6.81 -6.12 8.89
CA GLY A 101 -5.98 -5.52 9.94
C GLY A 101 -6.79 -5.21 11.21
N ARG A 102 -6.14 -5.22 12.38
CA ARG A 102 -6.80 -4.84 13.65
C ARG A 102 -6.88 -3.31 13.76
N GLY A 103 -8.02 -2.80 14.19
CA GLY A 103 -8.22 -1.40 14.60
C GLY A 103 -8.78 -0.45 13.53
N PHE A 104 -8.60 -0.74 12.24
CA PHE A 104 -9.11 0.11 11.16
C PHE A 104 -10.45 -0.38 10.62
N ARG A 105 -11.34 0.55 10.27
CA ARG A 105 -12.67 0.24 9.75
C ARG A 105 -12.77 0.36 8.23
N ALA A 106 -11.89 1.14 7.61
CA ALA A 106 -11.88 1.35 6.16
C ALA A 106 -10.46 1.36 5.58
N LEU A 107 -10.29 0.74 4.42
CA LEU A 107 -9.18 0.97 3.49
C LEU A 107 -9.69 1.79 2.31
N VAL A 108 -9.21 3.02 2.20
CA VAL A 108 -9.64 3.97 1.17
C VAL A 108 -8.53 4.11 0.14
N ALA A 109 -8.89 4.00 -1.14
CA ALA A 109 -7.99 4.27 -2.25
C ALA A 109 -8.38 5.57 -2.94
N VAL A 110 -7.38 6.40 -3.19
CA VAL A 110 -7.57 7.71 -3.83
C VAL A 110 -6.69 7.86 -5.06
N LYS A 111 -7.18 8.66 -6.01
CA LYS A 111 -6.43 9.16 -7.16
C LYS A 111 -6.07 10.62 -6.89
N MET A 112 -4.81 10.98 -7.06
CA MET A 112 -4.34 12.34 -6.84
C MET A 112 -4.52 13.19 -8.11
N THR A 113 -5.00 14.42 -7.92
CA THR A 113 -5.10 15.46 -8.94
C THR A 113 -4.06 16.51 -8.64
N MET A 114 -2.99 16.50 -9.44
CA MET A 114 -1.77 17.26 -9.17
C MET A 114 -1.45 18.23 -10.30
N THR A 115 -0.87 19.37 -9.93
CA THR A 115 -0.13 20.22 -10.85
C THR A 115 1.15 19.51 -11.33
N GLN A 116 1.80 20.06 -12.36
CA GLN A 116 3.08 19.52 -12.84
C GLN A 116 4.16 19.50 -11.75
N ALA A 117 4.25 20.57 -10.94
CA ALA A 117 5.20 20.66 -9.83
C ALA A 117 4.91 19.62 -8.74
N GLN A 118 3.63 19.44 -8.36
CA GLN A 118 3.23 18.41 -7.39
C GLN A 118 3.51 17.00 -7.92
N ARG A 119 3.30 16.76 -9.22
CA ARG A 119 3.61 15.46 -9.85
C ARG A 119 5.10 15.16 -9.80
N ALA A 120 5.95 16.11 -10.16
CA ALA A 120 7.40 15.96 -10.07
C ALA A 120 7.84 15.68 -8.62
N LYS A 121 7.25 16.38 -7.65
CA LYS A 121 7.49 16.11 -6.22
C LYS A 121 7.06 14.70 -5.82
N ALA A 122 5.86 14.26 -6.21
CA ALA A 122 5.37 12.91 -5.90
C ALA A 122 6.23 11.81 -6.53
N GLU A 123 6.76 12.03 -7.74
CA GLU A 123 7.71 11.14 -8.40
C GLU A 123 9.04 11.06 -7.64
N GLN A 124 9.57 12.21 -7.20
CA GLN A 124 10.77 12.26 -6.37
C GLN A 124 10.59 11.49 -5.06
N LEU A 125 9.46 11.68 -4.37
CA LEU A 125 9.13 10.96 -3.13
C LEU A 125 9.03 9.46 -3.36
N TYR A 126 8.43 9.05 -4.47
CA TYR A 126 8.33 7.66 -4.86
C TYR A 126 9.71 7.03 -5.09
N LEU A 127 10.61 7.74 -5.79
CA LEU A 127 11.97 7.27 -6.03
C LEU A 127 12.79 7.20 -4.74
N CYS A 128 12.64 8.18 -3.85
CA CYS A 128 13.28 8.20 -2.54
C CYS A 128 12.97 6.91 -1.75
N LYS A 129 11.67 6.57 -1.60
CA LYS A 129 11.27 5.34 -0.89
C LYS A 129 11.62 4.05 -1.63
N LYS A 130 11.53 4.05 -2.96
CA LYS A 130 11.91 2.88 -3.75
C LYS A 130 13.41 2.59 -3.64
N ALA A 131 14.26 3.61 -3.57
CA ALA A 131 15.68 3.45 -3.33
C ALA A 131 15.97 2.83 -1.95
N GLU A 132 15.22 3.23 -0.92
CA GLU A 132 15.31 2.66 0.41
C GLU A 132 14.90 1.17 0.43
N GLU A 133 13.79 0.79 -0.23
CA GLU A 133 13.40 -0.62 -0.36
C GLU A 133 14.47 -1.46 -1.07
N LEU A 134 15.13 -0.89 -2.08
CA LEU A 134 16.21 -1.56 -2.80
C LEU A 134 17.47 -1.75 -1.94
N LYS A 135 17.84 -0.75 -1.12
CA LYS A 135 18.95 -0.86 -0.15
C LYS A 135 18.67 -1.94 0.90
N LYS A 136 17.48 -1.94 1.50
CA LYS A 136 17.07 -2.98 2.47
C LYS A 136 17.14 -4.38 1.88
N ARG A 137 16.73 -4.56 0.62
CA ARG A 137 16.83 -5.84 -0.09
C ARG A 137 18.26 -6.27 -0.37
N SER A 138 19.14 -5.35 -0.78
CA SER A 138 20.54 -5.69 -1.04
C SER A 138 21.30 -6.05 0.24
N GLU A 139 20.98 -5.41 1.36
CA GLU A 139 21.50 -5.73 2.70
C GLU A 139 20.96 -7.07 3.24
N SER A 140 19.67 -7.36 3.05
CA SER A 140 19.09 -8.67 3.40
C SER A 140 19.67 -9.83 2.58
N SER A 141 20.05 -9.57 1.32
CA SER A 141 20.70 -10.58 0.48
C SER A 141 22.18 -10.77 0.86
N ARG A 142 22.85 -9.74 1.40
CA ARG A 142 24.23 -9.83 1.91
C ARG A 142 24.33 -10.54 3.25
N THR A 143 23.27 -10.59 4.04
CA THR A 143 23.22 -11.33 5.31
C THR A 143 22.98 -12.83 5.11
N LEU A 144 22.69 -13.30 3.89
CA LEU A 144 22.58 -14.71 3.55
C LEU A 144 23.80 -15.19 2.73
N ARG A 145 24.89 -15.50 3.50
CA ARG A 145 26.03 -16.42 3.24
C ARG A 145 27.27 -15.89 2.49
N PRO A 146 28.49 -16.45 2.73
CA PRO A 146 28.76 -17.81 3.28
C PRO A 146 29.85 -17.94 4.36
N GLY A 147 29.68 -18.84 5.34
CA GLY A 147 30.79 -19.25 6.19
C GLY A 147 30.47 -19.97 7.50
N GLU A 148 29.75 -21.10 7.46
CA GLU A 148 29.84 -22.09 8.54
C GLU A 148 29.94 -23.50 7.93
N PHE A 149 31.13 -23.78 7.38
CA PHE A 149 31.67 -25.13 7.37
C PHE A 149 32.44 -25.29 8.69
N TYR A 150 31.82 -25.87 9.71
CA TYR A 150 32.57 -26.50 10.78
C TYR A 150 32.57 -28.01 10.52
N LEU A 151 33.68 -28.49 9.98
CA LEU A 151 34.13 -29.86 10.18
C LEU A 151 34.46 -30.04 11.66
N LYS A 152 33.76 -30.96 12.33
CA LYS A 152 34.33 -31.89 13.30
C LYS A 152 33.54 -33.19 13.24
#